data_AF-A0A520RU15-F1
#
_entry.id   AF-A0A520RU15-F1
#
_cell.length_a   1.000
_cell.length_b   1.000
_cell.length_c   1.000
_cell.angle_alpha   90.00
_cell.angle_beta   90.00
_cell.angle_gamma   90.00
#
_symmetry.space_group_name_H-M   'P 1'
#
loop_
_entity.id
_entity.type
_entity.pdbx_description
1 polymer ?
#
loop_
_entity_poly.entity_id
_entity_poly.type
_entity_poly.pdbx_seq_one_letter_code
_entity_poly.pdbx_strand_id
1 'polypeptide(L)'
;MGQPDMQSPWAQSNQTFPSWTHRELRSLVWQTANSSSSSSRRLNAVSFVHQLFFSSVVAYPELWSIRRNYYSEASLAMIEICKELEERKPSIFICFACLPEDNLEIINAVETYCQRNPWSSDLVRLSLLMGMGEVEIAEILDIPERSVRRQIAACRSLVLPLPL
;
A
#
# COMPACT_ATOMS: atom_id res chain seq x y z
N MET A 1 -6.68 -18.51 -42.53
CA MET A 1 -6.96 -17.30 -41.73
C MET A 1 -6.28 -17.50 -40.39
N GLY A 2 -5.16 -16.80 -40.15
CA GLY A 2 -4.34 -17.00 -38.95
C GLY A 2 -5.03 -16.43 -37.71
N GLN A 3 -4.93 -17.12 -36.59
CA GLN A 3 -5.33 -16.56 -35.28
C GLN A 3 -4.56 -15.26 -35.05
N PRO A 4 -5.21 -14.17 -34.59
CA PRO A 4 -4.47 -13.04 -34.10
C PRO A 4 -3.64 -13.50 -32.91
N ASP A 5 -2.32 -13.27 -32.97
CA ASP A 5 -1.43 -13.40 -31.83
C ASP A 5 -2.05 -12.62 -30.66
N MET A 6 -2.51 -13.34 -29.64
CA MET A 6 -2.86 -12.73 -28.36
C MET A 6 -1.55 -12.30 -27.70
N GLN A 7 -1.01 -11.16 -28.12
CA GLN A 7 0.06 -10.49 -27.40
C GLN A 7 -0.46 -10.12 -26.01
N SER A 8 0.31 -10.54 -25.00
CA SER A 8 0.10 -10.16 -23.61
C SER A 8 0.00 -8.63 -23.52
N PRO A 9 -0.94 -8.06 -22.74
CA PRO A 9 -1.06 -6.61 -22.57
C PRO A 9 0.21 -5.95 -21.98
N TRP A 10 1.13 -6.76 -21.45
CA TRP A 10 2.47 -6.35 -21.02
C TRP A 10 3.45 -6.08 -22.19
N ALA A 11 3.08 -6.42 -23.42
CA ALA A 11 3.95 -6.30 -24.60
C ALA A 11 3.84 -4.94 -25.32
N GLN A 12 2.89 -4.05 -24.96
CA GLN A 12 2.57 -2.87 -25.80
C GLN A 12 2.43 -1.50 -25.12
N SER A 13 2.95 -1.25 -23.91
CA SER A 13 2.95 0.15 -23.43
C SER A 13 4.15 0.49 -22.56
N ASN A 14 4.59 1.75 -22.60
CA ASN A 14 5.62 2.34 -21.74
C ASN A 14 5.25 2.34 -20.23
N GLN A 15 4.33 1.47 -19.78
CA GLN A 15 3.85 1.39 -18.40
C GLN A 15 4.33 0.08 -17.76
N THR A 16 5.11 0.22 -16.69
CA THR A 16 5.54 -0.89 -15.84
C THR A 16 4.43 -1.21 -14.83
N PHE A 17 4.44 -2.42 -14.28
CA PHE A 17 3.49 -2.84 -13.25
C PHE A 17 3.41 -1.86 -12.04
N PRO A 18 4.54 -1.34 -11.52
CA PRO A 18 4.53 -0.29 -10.49
C PRO A 18 3.82 1.00 -10.93
N SER A 19 4.13 1.52 -12.13
CA SER A 19 3.54 2.79 -12.59
C SER A 19 2.05 2.68 -12.88
N TRP A 20 1.61 1.51 -13.35
CA TRP A 20 0.18 1.17 -13.45
C TRP A 20 -0.48 1.13 -12.07
N THR A 21 0.07 0.38 -11.11
CA THR A 21 -0.49 0.24 -9.75
C THR A 21 -0.64 1.59 -9.07
N HIS A 22 0.41 2.42 -9.14
CA HIS A 22 0.38 3.78 -8.60
C HIS A 22 -0.70 4.63 -9.24
N ARG A 23 -0.83 4.61 -10.58
CA ARG A 23 -1.86 5.40 -11.28
C ARG A 23 -3.28 5.00 -10.86
N GLU A 24 -3.57 3.71 -10.80
CA GLU A 24 -4.92 3.22 -10.47
C GLU A 24 -5.28 3.53 -9.00
N LEU A 25 -4.37 3.28 -8.05
CA LEU A 25 -4.57 3.65 -6.64
C LEU A 25 -4.74 5.15 -6.47
N ARG A 26 -3.92 5.95 -7.16
CA ARG A 26 -4.01 7.41 -7.12
C ARG A 26 -5.40 7.88 -7.57
N SER A 27 -5.94 7.29 -8.64
CA SER A 27 -7.27 7.61 -9.14
C SER A 27 -8.35 7.35 -8.06
N LEU A 28 -8.34 6.17 -7.44
CA LEU A 28 -9.28 5.80 -6.37
C LEU A 28 -9.19 6.75 -5.16
N VAL A 29 -7.96 7.08 -4.75
CA VAL A 29 -7.71 7.99 -3.63
C VAL A 29 -8.17 9.41 -3.95
N TRP A 30 -7.90 9.93 -5.15
CA TRP A 30 -8.30 11.29 -5.52
C TRP A 30 -9.82 11.47 -5.60
N GLN A 31 -10.55 10.46 -6.10
CA GLN A 31 -12.01 10.48 -6.12
C GLN A 31 -12.59 10.60 -4.69
N THR A 32 -11.99 9.88 -3.75
CA THR A 32 -12.41 9.88 -2.34
C THR A 32 -11.98 11.16 -1.62
N ALA A 33 -10.76 11.62 -1.86
CA ALA A 33 -10.26 12.85 -1.28
C ALA A 33 -11.15 14.02 -1.71
N ASN A 34 -11.53 14.15 -2.98
CA ASN A 34 -12.33 15.30 -3.41
C ASN A 34 -13.82 15.26 -2.99
N SER A 35 -14.33 14.16 -2.45
CA SER A 35 -15.75 14.01 -2.07
C SER A 35 -16.04 14.24 -0.57
N SER A 36 -15.02 14.28 0.29
CA SER A 36 -15.21 14.43 1.74
C SER A 36 -15.07 15.89 2.22
N SER A 37 -15.98 16.36 3.09
CA SER A 37 -16.04 17.75 3.58
C SER A 37 -15.22 18.05 4.83
N SER A 38 -14.43 17.10 5.35
CA SER A 38 -13.62 17.28 6.57
C SER A 38 -12.28 17.98 6.29
N SER A 39 -11.82 18.81 7.23
CA SER A 39 -10.48 19.43 7.26
C SER A 39 -9.35 18.42 7.44
N SER A 40 -9.65 17.27 8.07
CA SER A 40 -8.75 16.12 8.21
C SER A 40 -9.38 14.90 7.54
N ARG A 41 -8.72 14.28 6.56
CA ARG A 41 -9.24 13.09 5.86
C ARG A 41 -8.39 11.86 6.17
N ARG A 42 -9.05 10.76 6.51
CA ARG A 42 -8.39 9.47 6.76
C ARG A 42 -8.59 8.54 5.57
N LEU A 43 -7.51 7.97 5.05
CA LEU A 43 -7.53 6.97 3.98
C LEU A 43 -7.56 5.57 4.56
N ASN A 44 -8.58 4.81 4.20
CA ASN A 44 -8.59 3.37 4.42
C ASN A 44 -7.75 2.67 3.34
N ALA A 45 -6.43 2.78 3.46
CA ALA A 45 -5.47 2.31 2.45
C ALA A 45 -5.61 0.82 2.14
N VAL A 46 -5.79 -0.01 3.16
CA VAL A 46 -6.02 -1.45 2.99
C VAL A 46 -7.24 -1.71 2.11
N SER A 47 -8.36 -1.00 2.31
CA SER A 47 -9.54 -1.13 1.44
C SER A 47 -9.26 -0.74 -0.01
N PHE A 48 -8.54 0.34 -0.27
CA PHE A 48 -8.19 0.72 -1.65
C PHE A 48 -7.31 -0.32 -2.33
N VAL A 49 -6.30 -0.83 -1.63
CA VAL A 49 -5.38 -1.85 -2.14
C VAL A 49 -6.12 -3.15 -2.48
N HIS A 50 -6.99 -3.62 -1.60
CA HIS A 50 -7.83 -4.80 -1.87
C HIS A 50 -8.82 -4.58 -2.99
N GLN A 51 -9.52 -3.45 -2.99
CA GLN A 51 -10.51 -3.13 -4.01
C GLN A 51 -9.88 -3.17 -5.40
N LEU A 52 -8.70 -2.55 -5.55
CA LEU A 52 -7.97 -2.61 -6.81
C LEU A 52 -7.53 -4.04 -7.12
N PHE A 53 -6.95 -4.76 -6.16
CA PHE A 53 -6.47 -6.13 -6.38
C PHE A 53 -7.57 -7.05 -6.90
N PHE A 54 -8.70 -7.12 -6.21
CA PHE A 54 -9.80 -8.00 -6.58
C PHE A 54 -10.43 -7.59 -7.91
N SER A 55 -10.60 -6.28 -8.16
CA SER A 55 -11.10 -5.79 -9.45
C SER A 55 -10.17 -6.17 -10.59
N SER A 56 -8.85 -6.11 -10.36
CA SER A 56 -7.86 -6.46 -11.36
C SER A 56 -7.73 -7.96 -11.58
N VAL A 57 -7.86 -8.80 -10.55
CA VAL A 57 -7.86 -10.27 -10.70
C VAL A 57 -9.04 -10.76 -11.54
N VAL A 58 -10.20 -10.09 -11.48
CA VAL A 58 -11.35 -10.41 -12.35
C VAL A 58 -11.00 -10.18 -13.83
N ALA A 59 -10.23 -9.14 -14.15
CA ALA A 59 -9.80 -8.83 -15.51
C ALA A 59 -8.54 -9.62 -15.94
N TYR A 60 -7.67 -9.93 -14.97
CA TYR A 60 -6.33 -10.51 -15.15
C TYR A 60 -6.07 -11.57 -14.08
N PRO A 61 -6.59 -12.80 -14.24
CA PRO A 61 -6.49 -13.86 -13.22
C PRO A 61 -5.05 -14.22 -12.83
N GLU A 62 -4.08 -14.01 -13.73
CA GLU A 62 -2.66 -14.23 -13.49
C GLU A 62 -2.10 -13.37 -12.34
N LEU A 63 -2.73 -12.24 -12.02
CA LEU A 63 -2.32 -11.38 -10.89
C LEU A 63 -2.39 -12.10 -9.55
N TRP A 64 -3.25 -13.13 -9.44
CA TRP A 64 -3.32 -13.95 -8.24
C TRP A 64 -1.97 -14.61 -7.91
N SER A 65 -1.25 -15.08 -8.94
CA SER A 65 0.04 -15.74 -8.79
C SER A 65 1.15 -14.80 -8.30
N ILE A 66 1.03 -13.49 -8.59
CA ILE A 66 1.98 -12.45 -8.18
C ILE A 66 1.44 -11.57 -7.06
N ARG A 67 0.47 -12.08 -6.29
CA ARG A 67 -0.21 -11.37 -5.20
C ARG A 67 0.79 -10.66 -4.27
N ARG A 68 1.84 -11.37 -3.86
CA ARG A 68 2.89 -10.79 -3.00
C ARG A 68 3.50 -9.51 -3.59
N ASN A 69 3.90 -9.57 -4.86
CA ASN A 69 4.53 -8.44 -5.54
C ASN A 69 3.54 -7.29 -5.69
N TYR A 70 2.27 -7.59 -5.99
CA TYR A 70 1.22 -6.58 -6.04
C TYR A 70 1.10 -5.80 -4.72
N TYR A 71 0.97 -6.50 -3.58
CA TYR A 71 0.78 -5.83 -2.29
C TYR A 71 2.03 -5.04 -1.85
N SER A 72 3.23 -5.51 -2.21
CA SER A 72 4.47 -4.76 -2.01
C SER A 72 4.45 -3.43 -2.77
N GLU A 73 4.23 -3.47 -4.09
CA GLU A 73 4.17 -2.27 -4.94
C GLU A 73 3.03 -1.33 -4.56
N ALA A 74 1.86 -1.88 -4.23
CA ALA A 74 0.71 -1.11 -3.80
C ALA A 74 0.98 -0.37 -2.48
N SER A 75 1.70 -0.99 -1.54
CA SER A 75 2.04 -0.35 -0.27
C SER A 75 2.99 0.84 -0.46
N LEU A 76 3.97 0.72 -1.38
CA LEU A 76 4.86 1.81 -1.75
C LEU A 76 4.09 2.95 -2.42
N ALA A 77 3.27 2.62 -3.41
CA ALA A 77 2.45 3.59 -4.11
C ALA A 77 1.54 4.37 -3.16
N MET A 78 0.87 3.69 -2.20
CA MET A 78 0.03 4.38 -1.23
C MET A 78 0.80 5.40 -0.38
N ILE A 79 2.05 5.10 0.00
CA ILE A 79 2.91 6.03 0.75
C ILE A 79 3.24 7.26 -0.10
N GLU A 80 3.65 7.05 -1.35
CA GLU A 80 3.96 8.14 -2.30
C GLU A 80 2.73 9.03 -2.53
N ILE A 81 1.58 8.41 -2.82
CA ILE A 81 0.30 9.10 -3.03
C ILE A 81 -0.09 9.96 -1.82
N CYS A 82 0.13 9.48 -0.59
CA CYS A 82 -0.16 10.26 0.62
C CYS A 82 0.75 11.48 0.73
N LYS A 83 2.08 11.30 0.57
CA LYS A 83 3.05 12.39 0.63
C LYS A 83 2.75 13.47 -0.42
N GLU A 84 2.45 13.06 -1.65
CA GLU A 84 2.11 13.98 -2.72
C GLU A 84 0.82 14.79 -2.46
N LEU A 85 -0.16 14.22 -1.76
CA LEU A 85 -1.40 14.92 -1.41
C LEU A 85 -1.14 16.05 -0.43
N GLU A 86 -0.38 15.75 0.62
CA GLU A 86 -0.02 16.72 1.66
C GLU A 86 0.82 17.87 1.06
N GLU A 87 1.78 17.56 0.21
CA GLU A 87 2.62 18.58 -0.47
C GLU A 87 1.81 19.49 -1.40
N ARG A 88 0.86 18.93 -2.17
CA ARG A 88 0.11 19.71 -3.18
C ARG A 88 -1.08 20.47 -2.62
N LYS A 89 -1.65 20.03 -1.50
CA LYS A 89 -2.83 20.66 -0.87
C LYS A 89 -2.59 20.77 0.63
N PRO A 90 -1.75 21.72 1.09
CA PRO A 90 -1.42 21.85 2.51
C PRO A 90 -2.62 22.20 3.41
N SER A 91 -3.76 22.61 2.84
CA SER A 91 -5.02 22.78 3.57
C SER A 91 -5.82 21.47 3.77
N ILE A 92 -5.33 20.35 3.24
CA ILE A 92 -5.95 19.03 3.28
C ILE A 92 -4.94 18.06 3.88
N PHE A 93 -5.09 17.75 5.16
CA PHE A 93 -4.29 16.74 5.83
C PHE A 93 -4.86 15.35 5.51
N ILE A 94 -4.00 14.45 5.04
CA ILE A 94 -4.39 13.09 4.66
C ILE A 94 -3.49 12.07 5.34
N CYS A 95 -4.05 11.32 6.29
CA CYS A 95 -3.34 10.24 6.98
C CYS A 95 -3.97 8.87 6.70
N PHE A 96 -3.25 7.80 7.02
CA PHE A 96 -3.82 6.45 7.01
C PHE A 96 -4.83 6.27 8.16
N ALA A 97 -5.91 5.53 7.91
CA ALA A 97 -6.99 5.32 8.87
C ALA A 97 -6.56 4.59 10.16
N CYS A 98 -5.42 3.89 10.14
CA CYS A 98 -4.84 3.24 11.32
C CYS A 98 -3.86 4.14 12.09
N LEU A 99 -3.56 5.34 11.58
CA LEU A 99 -2.59 6.24 12.17
C LEU A 99 -3.23 7.56 12.65
N PRO A 100 -2.56 8.31 13.54
CA PRO A 100 -2.98 9.65 13.96
C PRO A 100 -3.00 10.67 12.81
N GLU A 101 -3.60 11.85 13.03
CA GLU A 101 -3.76 12.88 11.99
C GLU A 101 -2.44 13.54 11.54
N ASP A 102 -1.41 13.57 12.39
CA ASP A 102 -0.10 14.20 12.11
C ASP A 102 1.05 13.16 12.15
N ASN A 103 1.12 12.28 11.15
CA ASN A 103 1.93 11.06 11.21
C ASN A 103 3.02 10.95 10.13
N LEU A 104 3.35 12.03 9.42
CA LEU A 104 4.46 12.05 8.44
C LEU A 104 5.78 11.55 9.05
N GLU A 105 6.04 11.90 10.30
CA GLU A 105 7.19 11.42 11.04
C GLU A 105 7.17 9.89 11.23
N ILE A 106 5.99 9.32 11.51
CA ILE A 106 5.81 7.86 11.63
C ILE A 106 6.03 7.19 10.27
N ILE A 107 5.46 7.74 9.19
CA ILE A 107 5.67 7.23 7.83
C ILE A 107 7.16 7.23 7.48
N ASN A 108 7.86 8.34 7.75
CA ASN A 108 9.29 8.48 7.47
C ASN A 108 10.16 7.58 8.38
N ALA A 109 9.78 7.40 9.64
CA ALA A 109 10.46 6.48 10.55
C ALA A 109 10.31 5.03 10.11
N VAL A 110 9.09 4.62 9.70
CA VAL A 110 8.85 3.30 9.09
C VAL A 110 9.69 3.12 7.83
N GLU A 111 9.70 4.10 6.93
CA GLU A 111 10.50 3.99 5.69
C GLU A 111 12.00 3.91 5.99
N THR A 112 12.50 4.67 6.97
CA THR A 112 13.90 4.59 7.42
C THR A 112 14.20 3.20 7.99
N TYR A 113 13.29 2.62 8.77
CA TYR A 113 13.42 1.25 9.27
C TYR A 113 13.44 0.23 8.11
N CYS A 114 12.55 0.37 7.14
CA CYS A 114 12.45 -0.49 5.96
C CYS A 114 13.73 -0.44 5.11
N GLN A 115 14.33 0.74 4.93
CA GLN A 115 15.61 0.90 4.23
C GLN A 115 16.75 0.15 4.95
N ARG A 116 16.75 0.14 6.29
CA ARG A 116 17.74 -0.60 7.10
C ARG A 116 17.45 -2.10 7.17
N ASN A 117 16.19 -2.51 7.00
CA ASN A 117 15.74 -3.90 7.11
C ASN A 117 14.89 -4.33 5.89
N PRO A 118 15.48 -4.41 4.67
CA PRO A 118 14.72 -4.63 3.44
C PRO A 118 13.86 -5.90 3.46
N TRP A 119 14.36 -6.95 4.11
CA TRP A 119 13.70 -8.26 4.25
C TRP A 119 12.37 -8.23 5.01
N SER A 120 12.11 -7.18 5.79
CA SER A 120 10.89 -7.01 6.59
C SER A 120 9.98 -5.89 6.08
N SER A 121 10.39 -5.20 5.01
CA SER A 121 9.80 -3.93 4.60
C SER A 121 8.31 -4.07 4.22
N ASP A 122 7.96 -5.06 3.40
CA ASP A 122 6.58 -5.34 3.02
C ASP A 122 5.69 -5.61 4.25
N LEU A 123 6.15 -6.47 5.15
CA LEU A 123 5.45 -6.81 6.37
C LEU A 123 5.16 -5.58 7.21
N VAL A 124 6.17 -4.72 7.39
CA VAL A 124 6.05 -3.53 8.21
C VAL A 124 5.11 -2.50 7.58
N ARG A 125 5.21 -2.25 6.27
CA ARG A 125 4.30 -1.33 5.57
C ARG A 125 2.86 -1.81 5.62
N LEU A 126 2.63 -3.08 5.30
CA LEU A 126 1.29 -3.67 5.31
C LEU A 126 0.68 -3.59 6.72
N SER A 127 1.45 -3.87 7.77
CA SER A 127 0.91 -3.81 9.14
C SER A 127 0.77 -2.37 9.65
N LEU A 128 1.85 -1.60 9.68
CA LEU A 128 1.92 -0.35 10.42
C LEU A 128 1.38 0.84 9.63
N LEU A 129 1.45 0.81 8.30
CA LEU A 129 0.98 1.90 7.46
C LEU A 129 -0.38 1.60 6.83
N MET A 130 -0.59 0.38 6.35
CA MET A 130 -1.88 0.01 5.73
C MET A 130 -2.92 -0.45 6.75
N GLY A 131 -2.50 -0.88 7.96
CA GLY A 131 -3.41 -1.38 8.99
C GLY A 131 -3.90 -2.81 8.73
N MET A 132 -3.15 -3.60 7.97
CA MET A 132 -3.50 -4.96 7.58
C MET A 132 -3.33 -5.95 8.75
N GLY A 133 -4.16 -6.99 8.79
CA GLY A 133 -4.16 -7.99 9.86
C GLY A 133 -3.01 -9.00 9.78
N GLU A 134 -2.62 -9.60 10.90
CA GLU A 134 -1.49 -10.55 10.96
C GLU A 134 -1.70 -11.80 10.08
N VAL A 135 -2.92 -12.37 10.12
CA VAL A 135 -3.30 -13.55 9.31
C VAL A 135 -3.21 -13.23 7.82
N GLU A 136 -3.75 -12.08 7.43
CA GLU A 136 -3.77 -11.63 6.04
C GLU A 136 -2.37 -11.38 5.50
N ILE A 137 -1.51 -10.71 6.28
CA ILE A 137 -0.11 -10.50 5.92
C ILE A 137 0.62 -11.84 5.80
N ALA A 138 0.38 -12.77 6.71
CA ALA A 138 0.97 -14.11 6.68
C ALA A 138 0.63 -14.84 5.38
N GLU A 139 -0.64 -14.79 4.97
CA GLU A 139 -1.09 -15.37 3.71
C GLU A 139 -0.48 -14.67 2.48
N ILE A 140 -0.44 -13.33 2.45
CA ILE A 140 0.09 -12.57 1.31
C ILE A 140 1.59 -12.81 1.12
N LEU A 141 2.34 -12.80 2.21
CA LEU A 141 3.80 -12.90 2.18
C LEU A 141 4.32 -14.35 2.24
N ASP A 142 3.43 -15.31 2.43
CA ASP A 142 3.74 -16.74 2.60
C ASP A 142 4.75 -16.99 3.74
N ILE A 143 4.43 -16.43 4.91
CA ILE A 143 5.24 -16.58 6.13
C ILE A 143 4.35 -16.92 7.33
N PRO A 144 4.88 -17.58 8.38
CA PRO A 144 4.08 -17.92 9.55
C PRO A 144 3.56 -16.68 10.29
N GLU A 145 2.30 -16.69 10.71
CA GLU A 145 1.67 -15.63 11.51
C GLU A 145 2.48 -15.26 12.77
N ARG A 146 3.05 -16.26 13.46
CA ARG A 146 3.94 -16.02 14.61
C ARG A 146 5.15 -15.14 14.26
N SER A 147 5.66 -15.28 13.04
CA SER A 147 6.80 -14.52 12.54
C SER A 147 6.37 -13.08 12.24
N VAL A 148 5.16 -12.90 11.71
CA VAL A 148 4.54 -11.58 11.50
C VAL A 148 4.43 -10.84 12.83
N ARG A 149 3.76 -11.45 13.82
CA ARG A 149 3.58 -10.88 15.17
C ARG A 149 4.89 -10.47 15.83
N ARG A 150 5.90 -11.36 15.80
CA ARG A 150 7.21 -11.10 16.42
C ARG A 150 7.91 -9.90 15.78
N GLN A 151 7.86 -9.79 14.46
CA GLN A 151 8.51 -8.70 13.74
C GLN A 151 7.77 -7.36 13.93
N ILE A 152 6.44 -7.38 13.92
CA ILE A 152 5.64 -6.17 14.20
C ILE A 152 5.92 -5.67 15.62
N ALA A 153 5.96 -6.55 16.61
CA ALA A 153 6.26 -6.18 17.99
C ALA A 153 7.64 -5.51 18.13
N ALA A 154 8.67 -6.09 17.48
CA ALA A 154 10.00 -5.52 17.45
C ALA A 154 10.00 -4.14 16.76
N CYS A 155 9.32 -4.00 15.61
CA CYS A 155 9.24 -2.74 14.88
C CYS A 155 8.52 -1.65 15.68
N ARG A 156 7.38 -1.97 16.32
CA ARG A 156 6.64 -1.02 17.17
C ARG A 156 7.49 -0.47 18.31
N SER A 157 8.29 -1.32 18.95
CA SER A 157 9.20 -0.89 20.02
C SER A 157 10.29 0.09 19.56
N LEU A 158 10.64 0.06 18.27
CA LEU A 158 11.69 0.90 17.67
C LEU A 158 11.14 2.18 17.04
N VAL A 159 9.94 2.13 16.47
CA VAL A 159 9.33 3.22 15.68
C VAL A 159 8.31 4.03 16.48
N LEU A 160 7.63 3.41 17.45
CA LEU A 160 6.59 4.03 18.27
C LEU A 160 6.93 3.96 19.77
N PRO A 161 8.05 4.56 20.23
CA PRO A 161 8.39 4.58 21.65
C PRO A 161 7.51 5.53 22.49
N LEU A 162 6.50 6.18 21.89
CA LEU A 162 5.63 7.13 22.58
C LEU A 162 4.33 6.47 23.06
N PRO A 163 3.85 6.81 24.27
CA PRO A 163 2.60 6.28 24.80
C PRO A 163 1.42 6.82 23.97
N LEU A 164 0.52 5.94 23.56
CA LEU A 164 -0.83 6.30 23.11
C LEU A 164 -1.63 6.92 24.27
#